data_AF-A0A0P6VE98-F1
#
_entry.id   AF-A0A0P6VE98-F1
#
_cell.length_a   1.000
_cell.length_b   1.000
_cell.length_c   1.000
_cell.angle_alpha   90.00
_cell.angle_beta   90.00
_cell.angle_gamma   90.00
#
_symmetry.space_group_name_H-M   'P 1'
#
loop_
_entity.id
_entity.type
_entity.pdbx_description
1 polymer ?
#
loop_
_entity_poly.entity_id
_entity_poly.type
_entity_poly.pdbx_seq_one_letter_code
_entity_poly.pdbx_strand_id
1 'polypeptide(L)' 'MLLKIGGTSPWQNTLKELTGNDKFDAGPMLEYFAPMSEWLKQQNQGQMCGWQAAAGAPATTTTAPAAAR' A
#
# COMPACT_ATOMS: atom_id res chain seq x y z
N MET A 1 -19.62 13.22 -6.44
CA MET A 1 -19.99 12.54 -7.70
C MET A 1 -19.32 11.17 -7.87
N LEU A 2 -18.37 10.75 -7.02
CA LEU A 2 -17.86 9.36 -7.00
C LEU A 2 -18.87 8.37 -6.39
N LEU A 3 -19.52 8.76 -5.29
CA LEU A 3 -20.52 7.95 -4.58
C LEU A 3 -21.84 7.72 -5.35
N LYS A 4 -22.05 8.42 -6.48
CA LYS A 4 -23.25 8.25 -7.32
C LYS A 4 -23.09 7.14 -8.36
N ILE A 5 -21.85 6.82 -8.74
CA ILE A 5 -21.49 5.72 -9.64
C ILE A 5 -21.35 4.45 -8.78
N GLY A 6 -22.41 4.11 -8.04
CA GLY A 6 -22.41 2.92 -7.20
C GLY A 6 -22.22 1.67 -8.06
N GLY A 7 -21.35 0.75 -7.61
CA GLY A 7 -21.27 -0.69 -7.93
C GLY A 7 -21.24 -1.21 -9.37
N THR A 8 -21.58 -0.41 -10.38
CA THR A 8 -21.96 -0.88 -11.73
C THR A 8 -20.94 -0.49 -12.81
N SER A 9 -19.89 0.26 -12.46
CA SER A 9 -18.79 0.60 -13.38
C SER A 9 -17.44 0.12 -12.83
N PRO A 10 -16.48 -0.28 -13.69
CA PRO A 10 -15.14 -0.66 -13.27
C PRO A 10 -14.50 0.51 -12.51
N TRP A 11 -14.10 0.28 -11.26
CA TRP A 11 -13.52 1.31 -10.39
C TRP A 11 -12.27 1.95 -11.00
N GLN A 12 -11.58 1.24 -11.90
CA GLN A 12 -10.43 1.73 -12.66
C GLN A 12 -10.81 2.89 -13.60
N ASN A 13 -12.00 2.87 -14.20
CA ASN A 13 -12.47 3.95 -15.08
C ASN A 13 -12.71 5.22 -14.28
N THR A 14 -13.37 5.08 -13.14
CA THR A 14 -13.66 6.20 -12.25
C THR A 14 -12.41 6.78 -11.61
N LEU A 15 -11.42 5.93 -11.28
CA LEU A 15 -10.11 6.41 -10.85
C LEU A 15 -9.39 7.15 -11.97
N LYS A 16 -9.39 6.61 -13.21
CA LYS A 16 -8.76 7.26 -14.37
C LYS A 16 -9.35 8.64 -14.66
N GLU A 17 -10.66 8.82 -14.54
CA GLU A 17 -11.30 10.14 -14.69
C GLU A 17 -10.84 11.14 -13.62
N LEU A 18 -10.51 10.67 -12.42
CA LEU A 18 -10.12 11.52 -11.29
C LEU A 18 -8.62 11.84 -11.27
N THR A 19 -7.76 10.85 -11.52
CA THR A 19 -6.30 11.00 -11.50
C THR A 19 -5.72 11.34 -12.87
N GLY A 20 -6.51 11.26 -13.95
CA GLY A 20 -6.07 11.45 -15.33
C GLY A 20 -5.14 10.34 -15.84
N ASN A 21 -4.90 9.29 -15.05
CA ASN A 21 -3.90 8.26 -15.32
C ASN A 21 -4.52 6.87 -15.20
N ASP A 22 -4.27 6.00 -16.18
CA ASP A 22 -4.71 4.58 -16.18
C ASP A 22 -3.82 3.66 -15.32
N LYS A 23 -2.69 4.16 -14.84
CA LYS A 23 -1.75 3.38 -14.02
C LYS A 23 -1.82 3.79 -12.56
N PHE A 24 -1.65 2.81 -11.69
CA PHE A 24 -1.49 3.03 -10.25
C PHE A 24 -0.21 3.85 -10.02
N ASP A 25 -0.36 5.07 -9.50
CA ASP A 25 0.73 5.97 -9.18
C ASP A 25 0.81 6.19 -7.66
N ALA A 26 1.95 5.82 -7.07
CA ALA A 26 2.23 6.03 -5.66
C ALA A 26 2.80 7.44 -5.38
N GLY A 27 3.07 8.25 -6.41
CA GLY A 27 3.62 9.60 -6.33
C GLY A 27 2.91 10.49 -5.31
N PRO A 28 1.58 10.65 -5.38
CA PRO A 28 0.84 11.49 -4.43
C PRO A 28 0.99 11.03 -2.96
N MET A 29 1.11 9.72 -2.73
CA MET A 29 1.33 9.17 -1.41
C MET A 29 2.77 9.45 -0.93
N LEU A 30 3.76 9.33 -1.81
CA LEU A 30 5.15 9.67 -1.52
C LEU A 30 5.32 11.17 -1.21
N GLU A 31 4.64 12.04 -1.96
CA GLU A 31 4.64 13.49 -1.72
C GLU A 31 4.04 13.83 -0.35
N TYR A 32 2.90 13.22 0.00
CA TYR A 32 2.28 13.41 1.30
C TYR A 32 3.22 13.02 2.47
N PHE A 33 3.98 11.93 2.32
CA PHE A 33 4.91 11.45 3.34
C PHE A 33 6.35 11.96 3.18
N ALA A 34 6.62 12.88 2.26
CA ALA A 34 7.96 13.41 2.00
C ALA A 34 8.65 13.98 3.26
N PRO A 35 8.03 14.88 4.06
CA PRO A 35 8.70 15.45 5.22
C PRO A 35 8.98 14.42 6.32
N MET A 36 8.08 13.47 6.52
CA MET A 36 8.27 12.35 7.47
C MET A 36 9.42 11.44 7.02
N SER A 37 9.49 11.15 5.72
CA SER A 37 10.55 10.33 5.13
C SER A 37 11.93 10.98 5.28
N GLU A 38 12.01 12.30 5.14
CA GLU A 38 13.25 13.05 5.32
C GLU A 38 13.72 13.03 6.77
N TRP A 39 12.81 13.23 7.73
CA TRP A 39 13.13 13.13 9.15
C TRP A 39 13.61 11.72 9.52
N LEU A 40 12.91 10.67 9.04
CA LEU A 40 13.31 9.28 9.28
C LEU A 40 14.70 8.95 8.71
N LYS A 41 15.05 9.49 7.53
CA LYS A 41 16.39 9.31 6.95
C LYS A 41 17.49 9.90 7.84
N GLN A 42 17.23 11.03 8.49
CA GLN A 42 18.18 11.65 9.43
C GLN A 42 18.33 10.82 10.70
N GLN A 43 17.22 10.36 11.28
CA GLN A 43 17.25 9.55 12.51
C GLN A 43 17.90 8.18 12.30
N ASN A 44 17.73 7.61 11.12
CA ASN A 44 18.29 6.32 10.77
C ASN A 44 19.76 6.40 10.30
N GLN A 45 20.40 7.57 10.33
CA GLN A 45 21.82 7.67 10.01
C GLN A 45 22.63 6.82 11.00
N GLY A 46 23.41 5.88 10.45
CA GLY A 46 24.20 4.93 11.24
C GLY A 46 23.41 3.74 11.81
N GLN A 47 22.12 3.62 11.51
CA GLN A 47 21.30 2.46 11.86
C GLN A 47 21.24 1.48 10.67
N MET A 48 21.22 0.18 10.96
CA MET A 48 20.95 -0.83 9.95
C MET A 48 19.43 -0.89 9.71
N CYS A 49 18.95 -0.19 8.67
CA CYS A 49 17.55 -0.26 8.27
C CYS A 49 17.31 -1.48 7.37
N GLY A 50 16.33 -2.29 7.76
CA GLY A 50 15.98 -3.52 7.07
C GLY A 50 16.27 -4.73 7.93
N TRP A 51 15.48 -5.76 7.75
CA TRP A 51 15.74 -7.06 8.35
C TRP A 51 16.81 -7.72 7.49
N GLN A 52 17.97 -8.08 8.05
CA GLN A 52 18.85 -9.00 7.33
C GLN A 52 18.02 -10.24 7.06
N ALA A 53 17.76 -10.52 5.78
CA ALA A 53 17.05 -11.73 5.38
C ALA A 53 17.97 -12.92 5.64
N ALA A 54 18.08 -13.31 6.92
CA ALA A 54 18.42 -14.67 7.25
C ALA A 54 17.27 -15.50 6.68
N ALA A 55 17.58 -16.26 5.63
CA ALA A 55 16.70 -17.32 5.15
C ALA A 55 16.37 -18.23 6.35
N GLY A 56 15.18 -18.07 6.90
CA GLY A 56 14.75 -18.71 8.15
C GLY A 56 13.28 -18.41 8.42
N ALA A 57 12.41 -19.03 7.63
CA ALA A 57 10.95 -19.05 7.74
C ALA A 57 10.45 -19.54 9.13
N PRO A 58 9.12 -19.49 9.48
CA PRO A 58 7.97 -19.17 8.64
C PRO A 58 6.91 -18.22 9.25
N ALA A 59 6.17 -17.52 8.38
CA ALA A 59 4.86 -16.98 8.75
C ALA A 59 3.82 -18.11 8.67
N THR A 60 3.54 -18.78 9.80
CA THR A 60 2.34 -19.61 9.95
C THR A 60 1.55 -19.13 11.15
N THR A 61 0.69 -18.15 10.94
CA THR A 61 -0.45 -17.91 11.81
C THR A 61 -1.69 -17.69 10.97
N THR A 62 -2.69 -18.54 11.24
CA THR A 62 -4.12 -18.42 10.89
C THR A 62 -4.61 -19.34 9.77
N THR A 63 -4.84 -20.60 10.12
CA THR A 63 -5.93 -21.39 9.53
C THR A 63 -6.95 -21.69 10.62
N ALA A 64 -8.11 -21.03 10.58
CA ALA A 64 -9.47 -21.53 10.86
C ALA A 64 -10.46 -20.36 11.06
N PRO A 65 -11.77 -20.50 10.74
CA PRO A 65 -12.48 -21.74 10.41
C PRO A 65 -13.22 -21.69 9.05
N ALA A 66 -13.30 -22.82 8.35
CA ALA A 66 -14.30 -23.00 7.29
C ALA A 66 -15.22 -24.16 7.72
N ALA A 67 -16.40 -23.79 8.19
CA ALA A 67 -17.53 -24.69 8.30
C ALA A 67 -17.89 -25.23 6.91
N ALA A 68 -17.92 -26.54 6.73
CA ALA A 68 -18.79 -27.26 5.80
C ALA A 68 -18.57 -28.78 5.92
N ARG A 69 -19.40 -29.44 6.72
CA ARG A 69 -20.15 -30.64 6.32
C ARG A 69 -21.24 -30.95 7.33
#